data_AF-A0AAU2AWQ7-F1
#
_entry.id   AF-A0AAU2AWQ7-F1
#
_cell.length_a   1.000
_cell.length_b   1.000
_cell.length_c   1.000
_cell.angle_alpha   90.00
_cell.angle_beta   90.00
_cell.angle_gamma   90.00
#
_symmetry.space_group_name_H-M   'P 1'
#
loop_
_entity.id
_entity.type
_entity.pdbx_description
1 polymer ?
#
loop_
_entity_poly.entity_id
_entity_poly.type
_entity_poly.pdbx_seq_one_letter_code
_entity_poly.pdbx_strand_id
1 'polypeptide(L)'
;MGIWPYLAAGWVLLIALYGLVTSRNLIHAIGCLAVAQSSTYLLLLAVGYRRNGTAPVYSDLTPGTRPVVDPVVQALALTDVVVGATVTALLLALTVQLRKRHHTVDPQALTGLKG
;
A
#
# COMPACT_ATOMS: atom_id res chain seq x y z
N MET A 1 2.36 -10.89 19.90
CA MET A 1 3.20 -10.21 18.89
C MET A 1 4.22 -9.38 19.60
N GLY A 2 5.50 -9.52 19.26
CA GLY A 2 6.52 -8.57 19.70
C GLY A 2 6.40 -7.24 18.96
N ILE A 3 7.26 -6.28 19.26
CA ILE A 3 7.33 -4.96 18.61
C ILE A 3 7.89 -5.03 17.17
N TRP A 4 8.53 -6.15 16.81
CA TRP A 4 9.19 -6.40 15.53
C TRP A 4 8.37 -6.10 14.26
N PRO A 5 7.10 -6.56 14.10
CA PRO A 5 6.29 -6.23 12.92
C PRO A 5 5.99 -4.73 12.79
N TYR A 6 5.82 -4.02 13.90
CA TYR A 6 5.60 -2.57 13.89
C TYR A 6 6.86 -1.82 13.43
N LEU A 7 8.03 -2.25 13.90
CA LEU A 7 9.31 -1.68 13.48
C LEU A 7 9.59 -1.97 12.00
N ALA A 8 9.30 -3.18 11.54
CA ALA A 8 9.45 -3.54 10.13
C ALA A 8 8.54 -2.70 9.23
N ALA A 9 7.26 -2.55 9.58
CA ALA A 9 6.34 -1.69 8.85
C ALA A 9 6.81 -0.22 8.85
N GLY A 10 7.19 0.32 10.01
CA GLY A 10 7.74 1.67 10.10
C GLY A 10 8.96 1.87 9.20
N TRP A 11 9.89 0.92 9.18
CA TRP A 11 11.09 0.98 8.36
C TRP A 11 10.78 0.94 6.85
N VAL A 12 9.91 0.02 6.42
CA VAL A 12 9.50 -0.08 5.02
C VAL A 12 8.74 1.18 4.58
N LEU A 13 7.91 1.76 5.45
CA LEU A 13 7.19 2.99 5.16
C LEU A 13 8.16 4.17 4.96
N LEU A 14 9.17 4.29 5.83
CA LEU A 14 10.18 5.34 5.72
C LEU A 14 11.00 5.23 4.42
N ILE A 15 11.41 4.01 4.04
CA ILE A 15 12.11 3.78 2.77
C ILE A 15 11.22 4.14 1.58
N ALA A 16 9.94 3.74 1.62
CA ALA A 16 9.00 4.05 0.55
C ALA A 16 8.77 5.56 0.40
N LEU A 17 8.62 6.28 1.52
CA LEU A 17 8.47 7.73 1.53
C LEU A 17 9.72 8.44 1.01
N TYR A 18 10.90 7.98 1.46
CA TYR A 18 12.18 8.53 1.01
C TYR A 18 12.38 8.32 -0.50
N GLY A 19 12.05 7.13 -1.00
CA GLY A 19 12.07 6.81 -2.43
C GLY A 19 11.09 7.68 -3.23
N LEU A 20 9.90 7.91 -2.70
CA LEU A 20 8.88 8.75 -3.33
C LEU A 20 9.36 10.20 -3.49
N VAL A 21 9.90 10.81 -2.43
CA VAL A 21 10.38 12.20 -2.46
C VAL A 21 11.62 12.36 -3.34
N THR A 22 12.50 11.36 -3.37
CA THR A 22 13.75 11.41 -4.15
C THR A 22 13.53 11.03 -5.62
N SER A 23 12.37 10.46 -5.96
CA SER A 23 12.10 9.97 -7.31
C SER A 23 12.02 11.10 -8.34
N ARG A 24 12.88 11.03 -9.37
CA ARG A 24 12.84 11.92 -10.54
C ARG A 24 12.06 11.35 -11.72
N ASN A 25 11.59 10.11 -11.61
CA ASN A 25 10.84 9.43 -12.65
C ASN A 25 9.46 9.06 -12.12
N LEU A 26 8.39 9.44 -12.84
CA LEU A 26 7.01 9.11 -12.45
C LEU A 26 6.79 7.60 -12.26
N ILE A 27 7.42 6.75 -13.08
CA ILE A 27 7.31 5.29 -12.95
C ILE A 27 7.91 4.82 -11.62
N HIS A 28 9.05 5.39 -11.21
CA HIS A 28 9.69 5.06 -9.95
C HIS A 28 8.85 5.58 -8.77
N ALA A 29 8.29 6.78 -8.88
CA ALA A 29 7.39 7.36 -7.89
C ALA A 29 6.17 6.46 -7.63
N ILE A 30 5.53 5.96 -8.71
CA ILE A 30 4.39 5.04 -8.64
C ILE A 30 4.80 3.72 -7.96
N GLY A 31 6.00 3.21 -8.26
CA GLY A 31 6.55 2.03 -7.58
C GLY A 31 6.73 2.25 -6.07
N CYS A 32 7.32 3.38 -5.67
CA CYS A 32 7.45 3.75 -4.26
C CYS A 32 6.10 3.89 -3.56
N LEU A 33 5.08 4.42 -4.25
CA LEU A 33 3.72 4.51 -3.72
C LEU A 33 3.12 3.12 -3.43
N ALA A 34 3.31 2.15 -4.33
CA ALA A 34 2.85 0.77 -4.12
C ALA A 34 3.57 0.08 -2.93
N VAL A 35 4.86 0.37 -2.72
CA VAL A 35 5.61 -0.12 -1.56
C VAL A 35 5.11 0.53 -0.26
N ALA A 36 4.79 1.83 -0.28
CA ALA A 36 4.21 2.52 0.87
C ALA A 36 2.87 1.88 1.26
N GLN A 37 2.03 1.56 0.28
CA GLN A 37 0.75 0.90 0.51
C GLN A 37 0.91 -0.51 1.11
N SER A 38 1.89 -1.27 0.62
CA SER A 38 2.25 -2.57 1.18
C SER A 38 2.67 -2.47 2.65
N SER A 39 3.38 -1.40 3.02
CA SER A 39 3.75 -1.15 4.41
C SER A 39 2.53 -0.89 5.32
N THR A 40 1.55 -0.14 4.81
CA THR A 40 0.28 0.09 5.52
C THR A 40 -0.45 -1.22 5.79
N TYR A 41 -0.43 -2.20 4.86
CA TYR A 41 -1.01 -3.52 5.12
C TYR A 41 -0.30 -4.27 6.24
N LEU A 42 1.04 -4.21 6.28
CA LEU A 42 1.81 -4.82 7.36
C LEU A 42 1.47 -4.17 8.71
N LEU A 43 1.28 -2.85 8.74
CA LEU A 43 0.89 -2.13 9.95
C LEU A 43 -0.53 -2.51 10.39
N LEU A 44 -1.51 -2.50 9.48
CA LEU A 44 -2.90 -2.88 9.76
C LEU A 44 -2.98 -4.33 10.26
N LEU A 45 -2.23 -5.24 9.64
CA LEU A 45 -2.18 -6.64 10.06
C LEU A 45 -1.53 -6.79 11.44
N ALA A 46 -0.49 -6.01 11.74
CA ALA A 46 0.13 -6.00 13.06
C ALA A 46 -0.83 -5.52 14.17
N VAL A 47 -1.66 -4.51 13.87
CA VAL A 47 -2.70 -3.97 14.78
C VAL A 47 -3.85 -4.96 14.95
N GLY A 48 -4.36 -5.54 13.86
CA GLY A 48 -5.48 -6.49 13.87
C GLY A 48 -5.12 -7.89 14.40
N TYR A 49 -3.84 -8.15 14.67
CA TYR A 49 -3.41 -9.47 15.12
C TYR A 49 -3.82 -9.76 16.56
N ARG A 50 -4.64 -10.80 16.73
CA ARG A 50 -4.87 -11.46 18.02
C ARG A 50 -4.08 -12.75 18.15
N ARG A 51 -3.38 -12.92 19.27
CA ARG A 51 -2.68 -14.17 19.64
C ARG A 51 -3.72 -15.29 19.76
N ASN A 52 -3.50 -16.40 19.05
CA ASN A 52 -4.45 -17.52 18.86
C ASN A 52 -5.69 -17.22 17.99
N GLY A 53 -5.68 -16.16 17.18
CA GLY A 53 -6.72 -15.88 16.19
C GLY A 53 -6.68 -16.85 15.00
N THR A 54 -7.69 -17.71 14.84
CA THR A 54 -7.92 -18.46 13.60
C THR A 54 -8.47 -17.54 12.51
N ALA A 55 -8.24 -17.88 11.23
CA ALA A 55 -8.80 -17.14 10.10
C ALA A 55 -10.34 -17.06 10.21
N PRO A 56 -10.98 -15.96 9.79
CA PRO A 56 -12.43 -15.77 9.88
C PRO A 56 -13.15 -16.54 8.76
N VAL A 57 -12.89 -17.85 8.70
CA VAL A 57 -13.56 -18.79 7.79
C VAL A 57 -14.37 -19.72 8.68
N TYR A 58 -15.70 -19.58 8.66
CA TYR A 58 -16.61 -20.49 9.34
C TYR A 58 -16.72 -21.79 8.55
N SER A 59 -15.65 -22.59 8.55
CA SER A 59 -15.68 -23.98 8.11
C SER A 59 -15.72 -24.87 9.35
N ASP A 60 -16.92 -25.32 9.72
CA ASP A 60 -17.17 -26.46 10.63
C ASP A 60 -16.58 -26.41 12.05
N LEU A 61 -16.56 -25.25 12.72
CA LEU A 61 -16.31 -25.19 14.17
C LEU A 61 -17.45 -24.50 14.92
N THR A 62 -17.86 -25.14 16.02
CA THR A 62 -18.85 -24.66 16.99
C THR A 62 -18.54 -23.20 17.40
N PRO A 63 -19.53 -22.30 17.44
CA PRO A 63 -19.32 -20.91 17.83
C PRO A 63 -18.65 -20.83 19.22
N GLY A 64 -17.47 -20.21 19.33
CA GLY A 64 -16.84 -19.87 20.61
C GLY A 64 -15.56 -20.61 21.00
N THR A 65 -15.06 -21.58 20.22
CA THR A 65 -13.93 -22.42 20.67
C THR A 65 -12.53 -21.80 20.47
N ARG A 66 -12.37 -20.79 19.60
CA ARG A 66 -11.08 -20.12 19.38
C ARG A 66 -11.23 -18.62 19.11
N PRO A 67 -10.27 -17.78 19.55
CA PRO A 67 -10.20 -16.40 19.11
C PRO A 67 -10.18 -16.35 17.57
N VAL A 68 -10.83 -15.36 16.99
CA VAL A 68 -10.80 -15.09 15.54
C VAL A 68 -10.07 -13.75 15.36
N VAL A 69 -9.28 -13.63 14.30
CA VAL A 69 -8.70 -12.32 13.92
C VAL A 69 -9.80 -11.34 13.51
N ASP A 70 -9.57 -10.04 13.63
CA ASP A 70 -10.60 -9.04 13.37
C ASP A 70 -11.02 -9.03 11.88
N PRO A 71 -12.26 -9.47 11.55
CA PRO A 71 -12.72 -9.53 10.16
C PRO A 71 -12.88 -8.13 9.55
N VAL A 72 -13.05 -7.09 10.38
CA VAL A 72 -13.17 -5.70 9.91
C VAL A 72 -11.85 -5.21 9.35
N VAL A 73 -10.74 -5.48 10.03
CA VAL A 73 -9.39 -5.11 9.56
C VAL A 73 -9.07 -5.82 8.24
N GLN A 74 -9.49 -7.07 8.09
CA GLN A 74 -9.30 -7.83 6.86
C GLN A 74 -10.13 -7.27 5.68
N ALA A 75 -11.39 -6.88 5.93
CA ALA A 75 -12.23 -6.26 4.91
C ALA A 75 -11.70 -4.88 4.46
N LEU A 76 -11.20 -4.07 5.41
CA LEU A 76 -10.57 -2.79 5.13
C LEU A 76 -9.30 -2.96 4.28
N ALA A 77 -8.44 -3.92 4.63
CA ALA A 77 -7.23 -4.21 3.87
C ALA A 77 -7.55 -4.65 2.42
N LEU A 78 -8.54 -5.52 2.22
CA LEU A 78 -8.94 -5.98 0.88
C LEU A 78 -9.51 -4.85 0.02
N THR A 79 -10.26 -3.94 0.62
CA THR A 79 -10.82 -2.78 -0.09
C THR A 79 -9.69 -1.84 -0.52
N ASP A 80 -8.73 -1.57 0.38
CA ASP A 80 -7.59 -0.72 0.08
C ASP A 80 -6.70 -1.31 -1.03
N VAL A 81 -6.52 -2.64 -1.08
CA VAL A 81 -5.79 -3.32 -2.18
C VAL A 81 -6.39 -3.01 -3.55
N VAL A 82 -7.72 -3.05 -3.67
CA VAL A 82 -8.39 -2.76 -4.95
C VAL A 82 -8.24 -1.27 -5.30
N VAL A 83 -8.42 -0.37 -4.33
CA VAL A 83 -8.21 1.07 -4.54
C VAL A 83 -6.76 1.36 -4.94
N GLY A 84 -5.79 0.73 -4.30
CA GLY A 84 -4.37 0.83 -4.64
C GLY A 84 -4.04 0.43 -6.06
N ALA A 85 -4.56 -0.72 -6.50
CA ALA A 85 -4.38 -1.21 -7.86
C ALA A 85 -4.98 -0.24 -8.89
N THR A 86 -6.18 0.29 -8.63
CA THR A 86 -6.84 1.24 -9.54
C THR A 86 -6.10 2.58 -9.62
N VAL A 87 -5.65 3.13 -8.49
CA VAL A 87 -4.85 4.37 -8.45
C VAL A 87 -3.52 4.17 -9.18
N THR A 88 -2.82 3.05 -8.93
CA THR A 88 -1.56 2.71 -9.61
C THR A 88 -1.76 2.62 -11.14
N ALA A 89 -2.82 1.93 -11.58
CA ALA A 89 -3.15 1.82 -13.00
C ALA A 89 -3.46 3.19 -13.63
N LEU A 90 -4.22 4.04 -12.93
CA LEU A 90 -4.54 5.39 -13.38
C LEU A 90 -3.29 6.25 -13.52
N LEU A 91 -2.41 6.26 -12.50
CA LEU A 91 -1.16 7.02 -12.53
C LEU A 91 -0.24 6.54 -13.66
N LEU A 92 -0.19 5.23 -13.90
CA LEU A 92 0.60 4.67 -14.99
C LEU A 92 0.03 5.06 -16.36
N ALA A 93 -1.30 5.03 -16.51
CA ALA A 93 -1.98 5.47 -17.73
C ALA A 93 -1.73 6.96 -18.00
N LEU A 94 -1.78 7.81 -16.97
CA LEU A 94 -1.42 9.23 -17.07
C LEU A 94 0.05 9.40 -17.45
N THR A 95 0.96 8.63 -16.85
CA THR A 95 2.40 8.66 -17.17
C THR A 95 2.65 8.26 -18.63
N VAL A 96 1.92 7.29 -19.17
CA VAL A 96 1.98 6.91 -20.59
C VAL A 96 1.48 8.05 -21.49
N GLN A 97 0.36 8.69 -21.15
CA GLN A 97 -0.15 9.83 -21.91
C GLN A 97 0.80 11.02 -21.89
N LEU A 98 1.39 11.30 -20.73
CA LEU A 98 2.37 12.37 -20.54
C LEU A 98 3.60 12.14 -21.41
N ARG A 99 4.14 10.91 -21.40
CA ARG A 99 5.26 10.52 -22.26
C ARG A 99 4.94 10.68 -23.74
N LYS A 100 3.71 10.38 -24.18
CA LYS A 100 3.29 10.56 -25.57
C LYS A 100 3.21 12.03 -25.99
N ARG A 101 2.83 12.94 -25.08
CA ARG A 101 2.65 14.37 -25.37
C ARG A 101 3.90 15.22 -25.18
N HIS A 102 4.65 14.96 -24.11
CA HIS A 102 5.79 15.78 -23.69
C HIS A 102 7.14 15.07 -23.85
N HIS A 103 7.16 13.81 -24.33
CA HIS A 103 8.37 12.98 -24.46
C HIS A 103 9.21 12.85 -23.18
N THR A 104 8.64 13.23 -22.02
CA THR A 104 9.30 13.17 -20.72
C THR A 104 8.44 12.41 -19.72
N VAL A 105 9.12 11.77 -18.78
CA VAL A 105 8.54 11.12 -17.59
C VAL A 105 9.06 11.77 -16.29
N ASP A 106 9.81 12.87 -16.43
CA ASP A 106 10.35 13.66 -15.34
C ASP A 106 9.31 14.73 -14.92
N PRO A 107 8.83 14.72 -13.67
CA PRO A 107 7.95 15.75 -13.15
C PRO A 107 8.55 17.16 -13.25
N GLN A 108 9.87 17.31 -13.10
CA GLN A 108 10.54 18.61 -13.10
C GLN A 108 10.63 19.21 -14.51
N ALA A 109 10.69 18.36 -15.54
CA ALA A 109 10.67 18.79 -16.93
C ALA A 109 9.30 19.33 -17.38
N LEU A 110 8.24 19.10 -16.60
CA LEU A 110 6.90 19.66 -16.83
C LEU A 110 6.81 21.13 -16.38
N THR A 111 7.73 21.98 -16.86
CA THR A 111 7.75 23.42 -16.53
C THR A 111 6.73 24.23 -17.36
N GLY A 112 5.55 23.65 -17.62
CA GLY A 112 4.46 24.27 -18.39
C GLY A 112 3.34 24.91 -17.56
N LEU A 113 3.30 24.67 -16.25
CA LEU A 113 2.34 25.28 -15.32
C LEU A 113 3.08 26.21 -14.35
N LYS A 114 3.72 27.25 -14.91
CA LYS A 114 3.96 28.48 -14.16
C LYS A 114 2.65 29.28 -14.20
N GLY A 115 1.80 29.03 -13.22
CA GLY A 115 0.85 30.03 -12.73
C GLY A 115 1.56 30.90 -11.70
#